data_AF-A0A357I767-F1
#
_entry.id   AF-A0A357I767-F1
#
_cell.length_a   1.000
_cell.length_b   1.000
_cell.length_c   1.000
_cell.angle_alpha   90.00
_cell.angle_beta   90.00
_cell.angle_gamma   90.00
#
_symmetry.space_group_name_H-M   'P 1'
#
loop_
_entity.id
_entity.type
_entity.pdbx_description
1 polymer ?
#
loop_
_entity_poly.entity_id
_entity_poly.type
_entity_poly.pdbx_seq_one_letter_code
_entity_poly.pdbx_strand_id
1 'polypeptide(L)'
;MLPTVNRALEETQFSAQSLELEITESAVMRDPEEVIRSLHELSNFGINLAIDDFGTGYSSLAYLKRFPVDTLKIDRAFIKDISRNSDDVVIVEAVLGLGKHFGLKVVAEGVEDNEQLEFLKRQGCDIAQGYHLSPPLAFEQYVAWLEEWNAQRAEINDEREDAATNAAVIPLHKSTP
;
A
#
# COMPACT_ATOMS: atom_id res chain seq x y z
N MET A 1 -6.90 0.86 -21.86
CA MET A 1 -6.68 0.04 -20.66
C MET A 1 -7.98 -0.57 -20.14
N LEU A 2 -8.99 0.24 -19.83
CA LEU A 2 -10.28 -0.21 -19.27
C LEU A 2 -10.95 -1.39 -20.01
N PRO A 3 -11.03 -1.46 -21.36
CA PRO A 3 -11.69 -2.60 -22.03
C PRO A 3 -11.04 -3.97 -21.76
N THR A 4 -9.73 -3.99 -21.52
CA THR A 4 -9.02 -5.22 -21.18
C THR A 4 -9.29 -5.62 -19.74
N VAL A 5 -9.26 -4.65 -18.81
CA VAL A 5 -9.53 -4.90 -17.39
C VAL A 5 -10.97 -5.33 -17.18
N ASN A 6 -11.95 -4.66 -17.80
CA ASN A 6 -13.36 -5.03 -17.71
C ASN A 6 -13.61 -6.47 -18.16
N ARG A 7 -12.99 -6.89 -19.27
CA ARG A 7 -13.12 -8.26 -19.76
C ARG A 7 -12.60 -9.29 -18.75
N ALA A 8 -11.45 -9.03 -18.13
CA ALA A 8 -10.90 -9.91 -17.10
C ALA A 8 -11.81 -9.98 -15.86
N LEU A 9 -12.39 -8.85 -15.44
CA LEU A 9 -13.36 -8.81 -14.34
C LEU A 9 -14.64 -9.59 -14.67
N GLU A 10 -15.16 -9.45 -15.89
CA GLU A 10 -16.33 -10.20 -16.37
C GLU A 10 -16.06 -11.71 -16.45
N GLU A 11 -14.90 -12.12 -16.97
CA GLU A 11 -14.53 -13.54 -17.08
C GLU A 11 -14.33 -14.20 -15.72
N THR A 12 -13.83 -13.45 -14.72
CA THR A 12 -13.54 -13.96 -13.38
C THR A 12 -14.67 -13.73 -12.38
N GLN A 13 -15.67 -12.91 -12.73
CA GLN A 13 -16.70 -12.40 -11.80
C GLN A 13 -16.11 -11.68 -10.58
N PHE A 14 -14.89 -11.14 -10.72
CA PHE A 14 -14.21 -10.43 -9.66
C PHE A 14 -14.75 -9.00 -9.52
N SER A 15 -14.91 -8.52 -8.29
CA SER A 15 -15.39 -7.16 -8.03
C SER A 15 -14.33 -6.13 -8.44
N ALA A 16 -14.73 -5.12 -9.21
CA ALA A 16 -13.85 -4.00 -9.56
C ALA A 16 -13.30 -3.29 -8.31
N GLN A 17 -14.11 -3.15 -7.26
CA GLN A 17 -13.74 -2.50 -5.99
C GLN A 17 -12.73 -3.31 -5.16
N SER A 18 -12.59 -4.60 -5.48
CA SER A 18 -11.60 -5.49 -4.85
C SER A 18 -10.29 -5.53 -5.63
N LEU A 19 -10.22 -4.89 -6.80
CA LEU A 19 -9.01 -4.79 -7.62
C LEU A 19 -8.33 -3.45 -7.35
N GLU A 20 -7.03 -3.51 -7.06
CA GLU A 20 -6.14 -2.36 -7.08
C GLU A 20 -5.18 -2.50 -8.27
N LEU A 21 -5.00 -1.42 -9.02
CA LEU A 21 -4.00 -1.34 -10.08
C LEU A 21 -2.90 -0.35 -9.68
N GLU A 22 -1.67 -0.81 -9.75
CA GLU A 22 -0.48 -0.02 -9.43
C GLU A 22 0.14 0.56 -10.70
N ILE A 23 0.46 1.84 -10.67
CA ILE A 23 1.10 2.54 -11.79
C ILE A 23 2.38 3.17 -11.30
N THR A 24 3.50 2.78 -11.90
CA THR A 24 4.82 3.33 -11.55
C THR A 24 4.91 4.81 -11.91
N GLU A 25 5.67 5.54 -11.11
CA GLU A 25 5.92 6.98 -11.29
C GLU A 25 6.38 7.34 -12.71
N SER A 26 7.27 6.52 -13.27
CA SER A 26 7.83 6.70 -14.61
C SER A 26 6.80 6.49 -15.73
N ALA A 27 5.88 5.53 -15.57
CA ALA A 27 4.84 5.25 -16.55
C ALA A 27 3.88 6.44 -16.68
N VAL A 28 3.54 7.05 -15.54
CA VAL A 28 2.68 8.24 -15.49
C VAL A 28 3.31 9.43 -16.21
N MET A 29 4.62 9.62 -16.08
CA MET A 29 5.30 10.84 -16.54
C MET A 29 5.65 10.82 -18.03
N ARG A 30 5.49 9.69 -18.72
CA ARG A 30 5.75 9.60 -20.17
C ARG A 30 4.70 10.33 -21.00
N ASP A 31 3.41 10.18 -20.66
CA ASP A 31 2.30 10.90 -21.28
C ASP A 31 1.23 11.20 -20.22
N PRO A 32 1.43 12.25 -19.41
CA PRO A 32 0.61 12.46 -18.23
C PRO A 32 -0.86 12.72 -18.56
N GLU A 33 -1.18 13.40 -19.67
CA GLU A 33 -2.57 13.71 -20.01
C GLU A 33 -3.35 12.47 -20.47
N GLU A 34 -2.74 11.61 -21.29
CA GLU A 34 -3.36 10.35 -21.69
C GLU A 34 -3.53 9.39 -20.50
N VAL A 35 -2.50 9.31 -19.65
CA VAL A 35 -2.54 8.49 -18.44
C VAL A 35 -3.63 8.99 -17.50
N ILE A 36 -3.69 10.28 -17.20
CA ILE A 36 -4.73 10.89 -16.34
C ILE A 36 -6.13 10.52 -16.83
N ARG A 37 -6.40 10.65 -18.13
CA ARG A 37 -7.70 10.28 -18.69
C ARG A 37 -8.01 8.80 -18.44
N SER A 38 -7.04 7.92 -18.68
CA SER A 38 -7.21 6.49 -18.47
C SER A 38 -7.41 6.11 -17.01
N LEU A 39 -6.72 6.79 -16.08
CA LEU A 39 -6.92 6.61 -14.63
C LEU A 39 -8.31 7.05 -14.21
N HIS A 40 -8.83 8.16 -14.72
CA HIS A 40 -10.21 8.57 -14.45
C HIS A 40 -11.24 7.56 -14.98
N GLU A 41 -11.02 6.99 -16.16
CA GLU A 41 -11.90 5.93 -16.68
C GLU A 41 -11.93 4.70 -15.76
N LEU A 42 -10.77 4.25 -15.26
CA LEU A 42 -10.68 3.13 -14.33
C LEU A 42 -11.29 3.44 -12.95
N SER A 43 -10.96 4.60 -12.39
CA SER A 43 -11.49 5.04 -11.09
C SER A 43 -13.02 5.19 -11.13
N ASN A 44 -13.56 5.80 -12.19
CA ASN A 44 -15.02 5.91 -12.37
C ASN A 44 -15.70 4.55 -12.57
N PHE A 45 -14.98 3.54 -13.05
CA PHE A 45 -15.47 2.16 -13.11
C PHE A 45 -15.50 1.48 -11.72
N GLY A 46 -14.84 2.08 -10.72
CA GLY A 46 -14.78 1.58 -9.35
C GLY A 46 -13.54 0.74 -9.05
N ILE A 47 -12.47 0.87 -9.84
CA ILE A 47 -11.19 0.20 -9.60
C ILE A 47 -10.32 1.12 -8.73
N ASN A 48 -9.72 0.56 -7.68
CA ASN A 48 -8.79 1.32 -6.83
C ASN A 48 -7.46 1.51 -7.56
N LEU A 49 -6.82 2.65 -7.38
CA LEU A 49 -5.58 2.99 -8.08
C LEU A 49 -4.48 3.40 -7.10
N ALA A 50 -3.27 2.89 -7.33
CA ALA A 50 -2.09 3.22 -6.54
C ALA A 50 -0.97 3.81 -7.41
N ILE A 51 -0.21 4.75 -6.86
CA ILE A 51 1.07 5.18 -7.45
C ILE A 51 2.19 4.39 -6.80
N ASP A 52 2.95 3.69 -7.63
CA ASP A 52 4.08 2.85 -7.25
C ASP A 52 5.42 3.59 -7.41
N ASP A 53 6.44 3.13 -6.67
CA ASP A 53 7.78 3.71 -6.61
C ASP A 53 7.82 5.21 -6.28
N PHE A 54 6.91 5.70 -5.43
CA PHE A 54 6.78 7.14 -5.20
C PHE A 54 8.02 7.72 -4.49
N GLY A 55 8.55 8.83 -5.04
CA GLY A 55 9.72 9.54 -4.52
C GLY A 55 11.01 9.30 -5.32
N THR A 56 10.98 8.45 -6.34
CA THR A 56 12.18 8.04 -7.09
C THR A 56 12.63 9.01 -8.21
N GLY A 57 11.86 10.07 -8.52
CA GLY A 57 12.41 11.27 -9.19
C GLY A 57 11.69 11.79 -10.44
N TYR A 58 10.46 11.36 -10.70
CA TYR A 58 9.62 11.71 -11.84
C TYR A 58 8.31 12.44 -11.47
N SER A 59 7.71 12.21 -10.30
CA SER A 59 6.39 12.75 -9.95
C SER A 59 6.43 14.21 -9.56
N SER A 60 5.78 15.05 -10.37
CA SER A 60 5.42 16.39 -9.93
C SER A 60 4.21 16.31 -8.99
N LEU A 61 4.33 16.92 -7.81
CA LEU A 61 3.18 17.19 -6.91
C LEU A 61 2.00 17.85 -7.63
N ALA A 62 2.29 18.62 -8.70
CA ALA A 62 1.26 19.23 -9.54
C ALA A 62 0.36 18.20 -10.24
N TYR A 63 0.93 17.06 -10.63
CA TYR A 63 0.18 15.97 -11.24
C TYR A 63 -0.50 15.06 -10.21
N LEU A 64 0.13 14.83 -9.06
CA LEU A 64 -0.48 14.04 -7.98
C LEU A 64 -1.87 14.56 -7.61
N LYS A 65 -2.04 15.90 -7.54
CA LYS A 65 -3.34 16.54 -7.28
C LYS A 65 -4.43 16.19 -8.31
N ARG A 66 -4.04 15.78 -9.52
CA ARG A 66 -4.95 15.47 -10.64
C ARG A 66 -5.22 13.98 -10.77
N PHE A 67 -4.45 13.12 -10.11
CA PHE A 67 -4.64 11.68 -10.21
C PHE A 67 -5.80 11.21 -9.34
N PRO A 68 -6.73 10.40 -9.87
CA PRO A 68 -7.80 9.79 -9.10
C PRO A 68 -7.29 8.52 -8.42
N VAL A 69 -6.30 8.67 -7.54
CA VAL A 69 -5.64 7.55 -6.85
C VAL A 69 -6.09 7.48 -5.39
N ASP A 70 -6.00 6.28 -4.83
CA ASP A 70 -6.40 5.95 -3.46
C ASP A 70 -5.18 5.68 -2.57
N THR A 71 -4.08 5.26 -3.18
CA THR A 71 -2.90 4.73 -2.49
C THR A 71 -1.60 5.33 -3.04
N LEU A 72 -0.67 5.66 -2.15
CA LEU A 72 0.73 5.97 -2.46
C LEU A 72 1.63 4.88 -1.89
N LYS A 73 2.56 4.37 -2.69
CA LYS A 73 3.53 3.37 -2.26
C LYS A 73 4.93 4.00 -2.20
N ILE A 74 5.55 3.94 -1.02
CA ILE A 74 6.92 4.40 -0.78
C ILE A 74 7.87 3.29 -1.23
N ASP A 75 8.74 3.60 -2.19
CA ASP A 75 9.72 2.63 -2.68
C ASP A 75 10.63 2.11 -1.56
N ARG A 76 10.99 0.83 -1.66
CA ARG A 76 11.88 0.16 -0.71
C ARG A 76 13.24 0.84 -0.52
N ALA A 77 13.74 1.59 -1.51
CA ALA A 77 15.02 2.28 -1.39
C ALA A 77 15.01 3.28 -0.22
N PHE A 78 13.86 3.88 0.08
CA PHE A 78 13.71 4.81 1.21
C PHE A 78 13.43 4.10 2.55
N ILE A 79 12.98 2.85 2.51
CA ILE A 79 12.70 2.07 3.74
C ILE A 79 13.96 1.37 4.25
N LYS A 80 14.79 0.87 3.34
CA LYS A 80 15.94 0.01 3.65
C LYS A 80 16.88 0.61 4.70
N ASP A 81 17.25 1.88 4.56
CA ASP A 81 18.25 2.53 5.40
C ASP A 81 17.64 3.57 6.36
N ILE A 82 16.32 3.54 6.59
CA ILE A 82 15.58 4.54 7.36
C ILE A 82 16.03 4.71 8.81
N SER A 83 16.60 3.68 9.42
CA SER A 83 17.18 3.74 10.78
C SER A 83 18.53 4.47 10.83
N ARG A 84 19.17 4.71 9.68
CA ARG A 84 20.57 5.17 9.59
C ARG A 84 20.77 6.40 8.69
N ASN A 85 19.82 6.70 7.83
CA ASN A 85 19.89 7.80 6.87
C ASN A 85 18.82 8.85 7.17
N SER A 86 19.26 10.05 7.56
CA SER A 86 18.34 11.17 7.84
C SER A 86 17.57 11.63 6.60
N ASP A 87 18.14 11.47 5.41
CA ASP A 87 17.50 11.91 4.17
C ASP A 87 16.32 11.00 3.82
N ASP A 88 16.47 9.68 4.04
CA ASP A 88 15.39 8.71 3.83
C ASP A 88 14.23 8.94 4.82
N VAL A 89 14.55 9.24 6.08
CA VAL A 89 13.54 9.64 7.08
C VAL A 89 12.73 10.84 6.61
N VAL A 90 13.40 11.88 6.10
CA VAL A 90 12.73 13.09 5.60
C VAL A 90 11.82 12.78 4.42
N ILE A 91 12.24 11.92 3.49
CA ILE A 91 11.43 11.51 2.34
C ILE A 91 10.19 10.74 2.81
N VAL A 92 10.36 9.76 3.70
CA VAL A 92 9.23 8.98 4.23
C VAL A 92 8.24 9.85 4.98
N GLU A 93 8.71 10.74 5.86
CA GLU A 93 7.84 11.69 6.57
C GLU A 93 7.09 12.62 5.59
N ALA A 94 7.75 13.07 4.53
CA ALA A 94 7.12 13.88 3.50
C ALA A 94 6.02 13.12 2.75
N VAL A 95 6.26 11.87 2.34
CA VAL A 95 5.25 11.06 1.63
C VAL A 95 4.08 10.71 2.54
N LEU A 96 4.33 10.34 3.81
CA LEU A 96 3.29 10.14 4.81
C LEU A 96 2.45 11.40 5.02
N GLY A 97 3.11 12.56 5.08
CA GLY A 97 2.46 13.86 5.08
C GLY A 97 1.57 14.07 3.87
N LEU A 98 2.07 13.81 2.66
CA LEU A 98 1.27 13.94 1.43
C LEU A 98 0.04 13.03 1.46
N GLY A 99 0.21 11.75 1.78
CA GLY A 99 -0.91 10.81 1.86
C GLY A 99 -2.01 11.32 2.78
N LYS A 100 -1.64 11.74 3.99
CA LYS A 100 -2.57 12.33 4.95
C LYS A 100 -3.32 13.57 4.41
N HIS A 101 -2.62 14.50 3.76
CA HIS A 101 -3.23 15.75 3.27
C HIS A 101 -4.11 15.55 2.04
N PHE A 102 -3.80 14.57 1.20
CA PHE A 102 -4.60 14.22 0.03
C PHE A 102 -5.68 13.17 0.33
N GLY A 103 -5.71 12.62 1.54
CA GLY A 103 -6.64 11.56 1.92
C GLY A 103 -6.32 10.20 1.29
N LEU A 104 -5.05 9.98 0.97
CA LEU A 104 -4.54 8.75 0.35
C LEU A 104 -3.98 7.83 1.44
N LYS A 105 -4.15 6.52 1.26
CA LYS A 105 -3.44 5.52 2.06
C LYS A 105 -1.97 5.49 1.66
N VAL A 106 -1.09 5.23 2.61
CA VAL A 106 0.34 5.07 2.34
C VAL A 106 0.79 3.66 2.67
N VAL A 107 1.38 3.00 1.68
CA VAL A 107 2.04 1.69 1.80
C VAL A 107 3.54 1.92 1.82
N ALA A 108 4.23 1.41 2.85
CA ALA A 108 5.69 1.36 2.87
C ALA A 108 6.18 -0.02 2.43
N GLU A 109 7.04 -0.05 1.41
CA GLU A 109 7.54 -1.29 0.84
C GLU A 109 8.94 -1.68 1.32
N GLY A 110 9.25 -2.97 1.30
CA GLY A 110 10.59 -3.46 1.63
C GLY A 110 10.94 -3.39 3.11
N VAL A 111 9.95 -3.55 4.00
CA VAL A 111 10.20 -3.70 5.44
C VAL A 111 10.88 -5.07 5.71
N GLU A 112 12.12 -5.03 6.17
CA GLU A 112 12.99 -6.19 6.41
C GLU A 112 13.20 -6.50 7.89
N ASP A 113 12.97 -5.54 8.80
CA ASP A 113 13.10 -5.75 10.24
C ASP A 113 12.05 -5.02 11.11
N ASN A 114 12.09 -5.33 12.41
CA ASN A 114 11.17 -4.77 13.39
C ASN A 114 11.46 -3.28 13.68
N GLU A 115 12.70 -2.82 13.56
CA GLU A 115 13.03 -1.42 13.82
C GLU A 115 12.37 -0.50 12.78
N GLN A 116 12.45 -0.89 11.49
CA GLN A 116 11.77 -0.25 10.38
C GLN A 116 10.24 -0.26 10.57
N LEU A 117 9.67 -1.42 10.93
CA LEU A 117 8.23 -1.56 11.15
C LEU A 117 7.72 -0.65 12.29
N GLU A 118 8.44 -0.62 13.41
CA GLU A 118 8.12 0.21 14.56
C GLU A 118 8.29 1.71 14.25
N PHE A 119 9.30 2.07 13.46
CA PHE A 119 9.45 3.43 12.96
C PHE A 119 8.22 3.86 12.15
N LEU A 120 7.83 3.07 11.14
CA LEU A 120 6.71 3.37 10.25
C LEU A 120 5.40 3.54 11.02
N LYS A 121 5.20 2.73 12.07
CA LYS A 121 4.02 2.82 12.94
C LYS A 121 3.99 4.08 13.77
N ARG A 122 5.11 4.47 14.36
CA ARG A 122 5.20 5.74 15.10
C ARG A 122 4.95 6.94 14.18
N GLN A 123 5.34 6.84 12.92
CA GLN A 123 5.09 7.88 11.91
C GLN A 123 3.67 7.85 11.33
N GLY A 124 2.86 6.86 11.70
CA GLY A 124 1.46 6.76 11.26
C GLY A 124 1.30 6.24 9.84
N CYS A 125 2.20 5.38 9.36
CA CYS A 125 2.03 4.66 8.10
C CYS A 125 0.84 3.69 8.18
N ASP A 126 0.01 3.65 7.13
CA ASP A 126 -1.22 2.85 7.11
C ASP A 126 -0.92 1.36 6.91
N ILE A 127 -0.04 1.04 5.96
CA ILE A 127 0.22 -0.32 5.51
C ILE A 127 1.73 -0.52 5.33
N ALA A 128 2.23 -1.68 5.74
CA ALA A 128 3.61 -2.09 5.51
C ALA A 128 3.64 -3.40 4.71
N GLN A 129 4.59 -3.50 3.79
CA GLN A 129 4.89 -4.70 3.02
C GLN A 129 6.38 -4.98 3.09
N GLY A 130 6.76 -6.25 3.27
CA GLY A 130 8.16 -6.66 3.17
C GLY A 130 8.44 -8.01 3.80
N TYR A 131 9.69 -8.47 3.62
CA TYR A 131 10.15 -9.79 4.07
C TYR A 131 10.05 -10.01 5.57
N HIS A 132 10.03 -8.93 6.37
CA HIS A 132 9.77 -9.03 7.81
C HIS A 132 8.39 -9.61 8.13
N LEU A 133 7.39 -9.31 7.28
CA LEU A 133 6.01 -9.76 7.44
C LEU A 133 5.79 -11.09 6.71
N SER A 134 6.11 -11.13 5.42
CA SER A 134 6.08 -12.32 4.60
C SER A 134 6.87 -12.08 3.30
N PRO A 135 7.64 -13.05 2.80
CA PRO A 135 8.07 -13.02 1.40
C PRO A 135 6.86 -13.11 0.45
N PRO A 136 7.03 -12.82 -0.85
CA PRO A 136 6.09 -13.25 -1.88
C PRO A 136 5.91 -14.78 -1.84
N LEU A 137 4.66 -15.25 -1.83
CA LEU A 137 4.31 -16.65 -1.66
C LEU A 137 3.67 -17.21 -2.93
N ALA A 138 3.90 -18.50 -3.20
CA ALA A 138 3.08 -19.23 -4.16
C ALA A 138 1.63 -19.32 -3.66
N PHE A 139 0.68 -19.56 -4.55
CA PHE A 139 -0.75 -19.54 -4.21
C PHE A 139 -1.10 -20.46 -3.04
N GLU A 140 -0.61 -21.70 -3.04
CA GLU A 140 -0.90 -22.67 -1.98
C GLU A 140 -0.32 -22.23 -0.62
N GLN A 141 0.87 -21.62 -0.64
CA GLN A 141 1.51 -21.09 0.56
C GLN A 141 0.78 -19.85 1.07
N TYR A 142 0.32 -18.99 0.17
CA TYR A 142 -0.48 -17.80 0.50
C TYR A 142 -1.80 -18.18 1.17
N VAL A 143 -2.50 -19.20 0.67
CA VAL A 143 -3.75 -19.68 1.28
C VAL A 143 -3.50 -20.16 2.71
N ALA A 144 -2.48 -21.00 2.92
CA ALA A 144 -2.13 -21.48 4.26
C ALA A 144 -1.75 -20.33 5.21
N TRP A 145 -0.93 -19.39 4.73
CA TRP A 145 -0.54 -18.20 5.50
C TRP A 145 -1.76 -17.34 5.87
N LEU A 146 -2.71 -17.15 4.94
CA LEU A 146 -3.92 -16.36 5.16
C LEU A 146 -4.86 -17.01 6.19
N GLU A 147 -5.00 -18.34 6.16
CA GLU A 147 -5.77 -19.08 7.16
C GLU A 147 -5.19 -18.92 8.56
N GLU A 148 -3.87 -19.09 8.70
CA GLU A 148 -3.16 -18.90 9.95
C GLU A 148 -3.28 -17.45 10.46
N TRP A 149 -3.11 -16.48 9.56
CA TRP A 149 -3.27 -15.06 9.86
C TRP A 149 -4.69 -14.73 10.37
N ASN A 150 -5.72 -15.26 9.72
CA ASN A 150 -7.10 -15.04 10.13
C ASN A 150 -7.41 -15.66 11.50
N ALA A 151 -6.87 -16.85 11.79
CA ALA A 151 -7.01 -17.50 13.08
C ALA A 151 -6.40 -16.66 14.21
N GLN A 152 -5.16 -16.18 14.02
CA GLN A 152 -4.48 -15.32 14.99
C GLN A 152 -5.24 -14.01 15.22
N ARG A 153 -5.83 -13.41 14.17
CA ARG A 153 -6.63 -12.20 14.30
C ARG A 153 -7.94 -12.41 15.05
N ALA A 154 -8.59 -13.55 14.87
CA ALA A 154 -9.83 -13.87 15.56
C ALA A 154 -9.60 -13.98 17.08
N GLU A 155 -8.52 -14.65 17.48
CA GLU A 155 -8.14 -14.78 18.90
C GLU A 155 -7.88 -13.40 19.54
N ILE A 156 -7.24 -12.48 18.82
CA ILE A 156 -6.94 -11.13 19.31
C ILE A 156 -8.20 -10.25 19.39
N ASN A 157 -9.17 -10.44 18.50
CA ASN A 157 -10.43 -9.69 18.54
C ASN A 157 -11.35 -10.18 19.66
N ASP A 158 -11.37 -11.48 19.96
CA ASP A 158 -12.09 -12.03 21.12
C ASP A 158 -11.52 -11.48 22.45
N GLU A 159 -10.19 -11.30 22.55
CA GLU A 159 -9.57 -10.65 23.72
C GLU A 159 -9.84 -9.13 23.82
N ARG A 160 -10.22 -8.48 22.70
CA ARG A 160 -10.48 -7.04 22.61
C ARG A 160 -11.95 -6.64 22.68
N GLU A 161 -12.90 -7.55 22.51
CA GLU A 161 -14.32 -7.24 22.79
C GLU A 161 -14.56 -6.89 24.27
N ASP A 162 -13.65 -7.27 25.18
CA ASP A 162 -13.61 -6.80 26.57
C ASP A 162 -12.95 -5.40 26.74
N ALA A 163 -12.32 -4.84 25.70
CA ALA A 163 -11.65 -3.54 25.72
C ALA A 163 -11.89 -2.77 24.41
N ALA A 164 -13.03 -2.09 24.34
CA ALA A 164 -13.49 -1.34 23.16
C ALA A 164 -12.42 -0.38 22.57
N THR A 165 -12.07 -0.56 21.29
CA THR A 165 -12.12 0.45 20.21
C THR A 165 -11.72 -0.19 18.88
N ASN A 166 -12.55 0.03 17.86
CA ASN A 166 -12.45 -0.52 16.52
C ASN A 166 -11.52 0.35 15.64
N ALA A 167 -10.43 -0.23 15.16
CA ALA A 167 -9.66 0.27 14.03
C ALA A 167 -8.99 -0.93 13.36
N ALA A 168 -9.06 -1.01 12.03
CA ALA A 168 -8.33 -1.98 11.23
C ALA A 168 -6.82 -1.74 11.43
N VAL A 169 -6.26 -2.39 12.44
CA VAL A 169 -4.87 -2.25 12.87
C VAL A 169 -4.30 -3.65 12.95
N ILE A 170 -3.19 -3.88 12.26
CA ILE A 170 -2.32 -5.05 12.45
C ILE A 170 -1.97 -5.11 13.95
N PRO A 171 -2.37 -6.15 14.71
CA PRO A 171 -1.88 -6.32 16.05
C PRO A 171 -0.41 -6.75 15.98
N LEU A 172 0.48 -5.87 16.46
CA LEU A 172 1.85 -6.24 16.80
C LEU A 172 1.88 -6.95 18.14
N HIS A 173 1.85 -8.27 18.10
CA HIS A 173 2.48 -9.19 19.04
C HIS A 173 1.99 -10.58 18.64
N LYS A 174 2.84 -11.59 18.47
CA LYS A 174 4.03 -11.90 19.25
C LYS A 174 5.18 -12.31 18.34
N SER A 175 6.33 -11.71 18.57
CA SER A 175 7.60 -12.38 18.35
C SER A 175 7.56 -13.71 19.12
N THR A 176 7.72 -14.81 18.42
CA THR A 176 8.23 -16.05 19.03
C THR A 176 9.50 -16.44 18.27
N PRO A 177 10.48 -17.00 19.00
CA PRO A 177 11.91 -16.85 18.77
C PRO A 177 12.45 -17.49 17.49
#